data_AF-A0A1C5W0D9-F1
#
_entry.id   AF-A0A1C5W0D9-F1
#
_cell.length_a   1.000
_cell.length_b   1.000
_cell.length_c   1.000
_cell.angle_alpha   90.00
_cell.angle_beta   90.00
_cell.angle_gamma   90.00
#
_symmetry.space_group_name_H-M   'P 1'
#
loop_
_entity.id
_entity.type
_entity.pdbx_description
1 polymer ?
#
loop_
_entity_poly.entity_id
_entity_poly.type
_entity_poly.pdbx_seq_one_letter_code
_entity_poly.pdbx_strand_id
1 'polypeptide(L)'
;MESIRSLLGIILMIIIIVIAGSIAPWLLLIFIPYLIYLAFEREKRLKEVNNLLESEFKGKTTQEIEAMRISLINIMNNPYSTQIEKDNAKHAIKYIEEHFYNNK
;
A
#
# COMPACT_ATOMS: atom_id res chain seq x y z
N MET A 1 55.41 15.28 7.30
CA MET A 1 54.26 15.56 6.41
C MET A 1 53.17 14.49 6.49
N GLU A 2 53.53 13.21 6.66
CA GLU A 2 52.56 12.10 6.75
C GLU A 2 51.67 12.15 8.00
N SER A 3 52.20 12.52 9.17
CA SER A 3 51.39 12.63 10.40
C SER A 3 50.31 13.70 10.32
N ILE A 4 50.58 14.84 9.67
CA ILE A 4 49.58 15.93 9.50
C ILE A 4 48.47 15.50 8.54
N ARG A 5 48.81 14.78 7.47
CA ARG A 5 47.82 14.24 6.53
C ARG A 5 46.92 13.19 7.18
N SER A 6 47.49 12.31 8.00
CA SER A 6 46.73 11.31 8.77
C SER A 6 45.77 11.98 9.76
N LEU A 7 46.23 13.01 10.48
CA LEU A 7 45.43 13.74 11.46
C LEU A 7 44.26 14.51 10.81
N LEU A 8 44.50 15.11 9.64
CA LEU A 8 43.44 15.76 8.84
C LEU A 8 42.40 14.76 8.33
N GLY A 9 42.83 13.57 7.92
CA GLY A 9 41.92 12.50 7.49
C GLY A 9 40.96 12.06 8.60
N ILE A 10 41.48 11.91 9.83
CA ILE A 10 40.67 11.55 11.01
C ILE A 10 39.66 12.64 11.33
N ILE A 11 40.08 13.91 11.33
CA ILE A 11 39.18 15.06 11.59
C ILE A 11 38.05 15.11 10.55
N LEU A 12 38.36 14.90 9.27
CA LEU A 12 37.39 14.92 8.19
C LEU A 12 36.37 13.77 8.32
N MET A 13 36.82 12.59 8.75
CA MET A 13 35.94 11.44 9.02
C MET A 13 34.98 11.72 10.17
N ILE A 14 35.47 12.32 11.26
CA ILE A 14 34.63 12.70 12.42
C ILE A 14 33.56 13.72 11.99
N ILE A 15 33.92 14.73 11.19
CA ILE A 15 32.97 15.73 10.68
C ILE A 15 31.86 15.06 9.85
N ILE A 16 32.20 14.13 8.96
CA ILE A 16 31.20 13.40 8.16
C ILE A 16 30.26 12.60 9.06
N ILE A 17 30.77 11.92 10.08
CA ILE A 17 29.95 11.14 11.02
C ILE A 17 29.00 12.05 11.80
N VAL A 18 29.48 13.20 12.29
CA VAL A 18 28.65 14.18 13.01
C VAL A 18 27.57 14.76 12.11
N ILE A 19 27.89 15.09 10.86
CA ILE A 19 26.92 15.61 9.89
C ILE A 19 25.87 14.55 9.55
N ALA A 20 26.28 13.32 9.22
CA ALA A 20 25.37 12.22 8.91
C ALA A 20 24.47 11.86 10.12
N GLY A 21 25.07 11.80 11.31
CA GLY A 21 24.36 11.55 12.57
C GLY A 21 23.41 12.67 12.98
N SER A 22 23.67 13.91 12.54
CA SER A 22 22.77 15.04 12.77
C SER A 22 21.61 15.06 11.78
N ILE A 23 21.83 14.71 10.51
CA ILE A 23 20.79 14.75 9.45
C ILE A 23 19.80 13.59 9.56
N ALA A 24 20.26 12.39 9.92
CA ALA A 24 19.40 11.21 9.99
C ALA A 24 18.17 11.36 10.94
N PRO A 25 18.30 11.94 12.15
CA PRO A 25 17.15 12.24 13.01
C PRO A 25 16.13 13.19 12.37
N TRP A 26 16.57 14.21 11.64
CA TRP A 26 15.65 15.14 10.95
C TRP A 26 14.90 14.46 9.80
N LEU A 27 15.56 13.55 9.08
CA LEU A 27 14.90 12.76 8.04
C LEU A 27 13.81 11.85 8.63
N LEU A 28 14.06 11.23 9.77
CA LEU A 28 13.06 10.41 10.47
C LEU A 28 11.83 11.24 10.90
N LEU A 29 12.04 12.48 11.36
CA LEU A 29 10.94 13.38 11.72
C LEU A 29 10.03 13.74 10.53
N ILE A 30 10.51 13.66 9.30
CA ILE A 30 9.69 13.92 8.09
C ILE A 30 9.12 12.60 7.55
N PHE A 31 9.92 11.54 7.50
CA PHE A 31 9.50 10.24 6.97
C PHE A 31 8.40 9.60 7.80
N ILE A 32 8.46 9.68 9.13
CA ILE A 32 7.47 9.04 10.01
C ILE A 32 6.07 9.64 9.80
N PRO A 33 5.85 10.97 9.88
CA PRO A 33 4.55 11.57 9.58
C PRO A 33 4.06 11.29 8.16
N TYR A 34 4.97 11.26 7.18
CA TYR A 34 4.61 10.96 5.79
C TYR A 34 4.12 9.52 5.61
N LEU A 35 4.77 8.54 6.23
CA LEU A 35 4.33 7.14 6.23
C LEU A 35 2.98 6.98 6.94
N ILE A 36 2.79 7.69 8.06
CA ILE A 36 1.51 7.72 8.78
C ILE A 36 0.40 8.30 7.90
N TYR A 37 0.66 9.42 7.21
CA TYR A 37 -0.28 10.03 6.27
C TYR A 37 -0.69 9.06 5.15
N LEU A 38 0.28 8.39 4.53
CA LEU A 38 0.02 7.38 3.49
C LEU A 38 -0.81 6.20 4.02
N ALA A 39 -0.57 5.77 5.26
CA ALA A 39 -1.34 4.71 5.90
C ALA A 39 -2.81 5.12 6.12
N PHE A 40 -3.05 6.31 6.67
CA PHE A 40 -4.41 6.84 6.86
C PHE A 40 -5.15 7.05 5.53
N GLU A 41 -4.46 7.58 4.52
CA GLU A 41 -5.05 7.77 3.20
C GLU A 41 -5.44 6.43 2.55
N ARG A 42 -4.63 5.39 2.76
CA ARG A 42 -4.93 4.02 2.34
C ARG A 42 -6.16 3.47 3.05
N GLU A 43 -6.29 3.62 4.37
CA GLU A 43 -7.47 3.19 5.11
C GLU A 43 -8.74 3.89 4.63
N LYS A 44 -8.67 5.21 4.42
CA LYS A 44 -9.79 5.99 3.89
C LYS A 44 -10.24 5.48 2.52
N ARG A 45 -9.29 5.28 1.60
CA ARG A 45 -9.58 4.71 0.26
C ARG A 45 -10.19 3.32 0.35
N LEU A 46 -9.66 2.44 1.21
CA LEU A 46 -10.21 1.10 1.40
C LEU A 46 -11.65 1.15 1.92
N LYS A 47 -11.94 2.06 2.85
CA LYS A 47 -13.30 2.26 3.36
C LYS A 47 -14.25 2.76 2.27
N GLU A 48 -13.82 3.70 1.43
CA GLU A 48 -14.61 4.19 0.30
C GLU A 48 -14.90 3.06 -0.72
N VAL A 49 -13.89 2.25 -1.05
CA VAL A 49 -14.05 1.07 -1.92
C VAL A 49 -15.01 0.05 -1.31
N ASN A 50 -14.89 -0.24 -0.01
CA ASN A 50 -15.82 -1.16 0.66
C ASN A 50 -17.25 -0.62 0.66
N ASN A 51 -17.45 0.68 0.91
CA ASN A 51 -18.78 1.29 0.84
C ASN A 51 -19.38 1.19 -0.57
N LEU A 52 -18.55 1.38 -1.62
CA LEU A 52 -18.98 1.20 -3.00
C LEU A 52 -19.40 -0.24 -3.25
N LEU A 53 -18.58 -1.22 -2.85
CA LEU A 53 -18.91 -2.64 -2.99
C LEU A 53 -20.19 -2.99 -2.22
N GLU A 54 -20.33 -2.54 -0.97
CA GLU A 54 -21.54 -2.76 -0.18
C GLU A 54 -22.77 -2.18 -0.90
N SER A 55 -22.68 -0.97 -1.44
CA SER A 55 -23.77 -0.37 -2.21
C SER A 55 -24.11 -1.16 -3.48
N GLU A 56 -23.09 -1.69 -4.17
CA GLU A 56 -23.25 -2.47 -5.39
C GLU A 56 -23.91 -3.82 -5.11
N PHE A 57 -23.57 -4.47 -4.00
CA PHE A 57 -24.13 -5.78 -3.64
C PHE A 57 -25.44 -5.71 -2.83
N LYS A 58 -25.80 -4.54 -2.31
CA LYS A 58 -27.01 -4.36 -1.49
C LYS A 58 -28.28 -4.69 -2.29
N GLY A 59 -29.08 -5.59 -1.75
CA GLY A 59 -30.38 -5.97 -2.35
C GLY A 59 -30.26 -6.96 -3.51
N LYS A 60 -29.06 -7.42 -3.86
CA LYS A 60 -28.86 -8.48 -4.84
C LYS A 60 -29.06 -9.86 -4.22
N THR A 61 -29.59 -10.77 -5.03
CA THR A 61 -29.75 -12.18 -4.67
C THR A 61 -28.40 -12.90 -4.70
N THR A 62 -28.29 -14.03 -4.01
CA THR A 62 -27.08 -14.87 -4.02
C THR A 62 -26.69 -15.31 -5.43
N GLN A 63 -27.66 -15.55 -6.30
CA GLN A 63 -27.41 -15.92 -7.70
C GLN A 63 -26.78 -14.79 -8.51
N GLU A 64 -27.26 -13.55 -8.31
CA GLU A 64 -26.68 -12.37 -8.95
C GLU A 64 -25.28 -12.07 -8.43
N ILE A 65 -25.04 -12.27 -7.13
CA ILE A 65 -23.72 -12.15 -6.53
C ILE A 65 -22.75 -13.16 -7.16
N GLU A 66 -23.18 -14.40 -7.36
CA GLU A 66 -22.33 -15.41 -7.99
C GLU A 66 -22.08 -15.13 -9.47
N ALA A 67 -23.08 -14.63 -10.21
CA ALA A 67 -22.89 -14.21 -11.59
C ALA A 67 -21.84 -13.09 -11.72
N MET A 68 -21.86 -12.11 -10.80
CA MET A 68 -20.83 -11.07 -10.75
C MET A 68 -19.46 -11.63 -10.36
N ARG A 69 -19.40 -12.54 -9.39
CA ARG A 69 -18.14 -13.20 -9.01
C ARG A 69 -17.50 -13.90 -10.22
N ILE A 70 -18.28 -14.64 -11.00
CA ILE A 70 -17.81 -15.29 -12.23
C ILE A 70 -17.31 -14.26 -13.25
N SER A 71 -18.03 -13.14 -13.43
CA SER A 71 -17.60 -12.04 -14.30
C SER A 71 -16.25 -11.44 -13.87
N LEU A 72 -16.07 -11.21 -12.56
CA LEU A 72 -14.81 -10.71 -12.00
C LEU A 72 -13.67 -11.71 -12.18
N ILE A 73 -13.92 -13.02 -12.05
CA ILE A 73 -12.93 -14.07 -12.32
C ILE A 73 -12.52 -14.04 -13.80
N ASN A 74 -13.47 -13.82 -14.71
CA ASN A 74 -13.15 -13.70 -16.14
C ASN A 74 -12.27 -12.47 -16.41
N ILE A 75 -12.55 -11.32 -15.78
CA ILE A 75 -11.71 -10.12 -15.89
C ILE A 75 -10.30 -10.39 -15.35
N MET A 76 -10.20 -11.06 -14.20
CA MET A 76 -8.92 -11.39 -13.58
C MET A 76 -8.04 -12.27 -14.49
N ASN A 77 -8.65 -13.24 -15.18
CA ASN A 77 -7.97 -14.18 -16.06
C ASN A 77 -7.83 -13.70 -17.51
N ASN A 78 -8.46 -12.58 -17.87
CA ASN A 78 -8.43 -12.06 -19.23
C ASN A 78 -7.01 -11.53 -19.56
N PRO A 79 -6.36 -12.02 -20.63
CA PRO A 79 -5.04 -11.53 -21.04
C PRO A 79 -5.07 -10.06 -21.50
N TYR A 80 -6.22 -9.55 -21.93
CA TYR A 80 -6.39 -8.18 -22.40
C TYR A 80 -6.74 -7.17 -21.29
N SER A 81 -7.04 -7.65 -20.08
CA SER A 81 -7.33 -6.77 -18.95
C SER A 81 -6.05 -6.16 -18.39
N THR A 82 -6.13 -4.87 -18.08
CA THR A 82 -5.07 -4.09 -17.45
C THR A 82 -4.78 -4.61 -16.04
N GLN A 83 -3.58 -4.30 -15.52
CA GLN A 83 -3.22 -4.68 -14.15
C GLN A 83 -4.18 -4.07 -13.12
N ILE A 84 -4.62 -2.82 -13.34
CA ILE A 84 -5.57 -2.13 -12.46
C ILE A 84 -6.92 -2.85 -12.42
N GLU A 85 -7.44 -3.27 -13.59
CA GLU A 85 -8.70 -4.03 -13.66
C GLU A 85 -8.58 -5.37 -12.93
N LYS A 86 -7.45 -6.06 -13.07
CA LYS A 86 -7.18 -7.33 -12.38
C LYS A 86 -7.11 -7.15 -10.87
N ASP A 87 -6.44 -6.10 -10.40
CA ASP A 87 -6.31 -5.78 -8.98
C ASP A 87 -7.68 -5.40 -8.37
N ASN A 88 -8.48 -4.62 -9.09
CA ASN A 88 -9.85 -4.29 -8.69
C ASN A 88 -10.75 -5.53 -8.65
N ALA A 89 -10.68 -6.39 -9.67
CA ALA A 89 -11.45 -7.64 -9.71
C ALA A 89 -11.08 -8.56 -8.54
N LYS A 90 -9.78 -8.69 -8.24
CA LYS A 90 -9.28 -9.44 -7.10
C LYS A 90 -9.81 -8.90 -5.77
N HIS A 91 -9.83 -7.58 -5.59
CA HIS A 91 -10.35 -6.95 -4.37
C HIS A 91 -11.85 -7.19 -4.20
N ALA A 92 -12.63 -7.05 -5.28
CA ALA A 92 -14.07 -7.30 -5.26
C ALA A 92 -14.41 -8.77 -4.99
N ILE A 93 -13.68 -9.72 -5.58
CA ILE A 93 -13.85 -11.16 -5.29
C ILE A 93 -13.59 -11.45 -3.81
N LYS A 94 -12.49 -10.92 -3.26
CA LYS A 94 -12.16 -11.09 -1.84
C LYS A 94 -13.27 -10.57 -0.93
N TYR A 95 -13.82 -9.39 -1.24
CA TYR A 95 -14.95 -8.84 -0.50
C TYR A 95 -16.17 -9.77 -0.53
N ILE A 96 -16.51 -10.32 -1.72
CA ILE A 96 -17.61 -11.26 -1.88
C ILE A 96 -17.40 -12.51 -1.01
N GLU A 97 -16.19 -13.07 -1.03
CA GLU A 97 -15.84 -14.27 -0.27
C GLU A 97 -15.93 -14.04 1.25
N GLU A 98 -15.43 -12.90 1.73
CA GLU A 98 -15.48 -12.56 3.15
C GLU A 98 -16.90 -12.29 3.66
N HIS A 99 -17.75 -11.63 2.88
CA HIS A 99 -19.07 -11.18 3.35
C HIS A 99 -20.22 -12.16 3.05
N PHE A 100 -20.12 -12.96 1.99
CA PHE A 100 -21.21 -13.83 1.55
C PHE A 100 -20.91 -15.33 1.67
N TYR A 101 -19.63 -15.73 1.77
CA TYR A 101 -19.23 -17.14 1.82
C TYR A 101 -18.63 -17.59 3.15
N ASN A 102 -17.82 -16.75 3.81
CA ASN A 102 -17.18 -17.08 5.09
C ASN A 102 -18.09 -16.97 6.33
N ASN A 103 -19.37 -16.63 6.16
CA ASN A 103 -20.39 -16.63 7.22
C ASN A 103 -21.22 -17.94 7.27
N LYS A 104 -20.68 -19.06 6.77
CA LYS A 104 -21.29 -20.40 6.86
C LYS A 104 -20.51 -21.34 7.75
#